data_AF-D0UM48-F1
#
_entry.id   AF-D0UM48-F1
#
_cell.length_a   1.000
_cell.length_b   1.000
_cell.length_c   1.000
_cell.angle_alpha   90.00
_cell.angle_beta   90.00
_cell.angle_gamma   90.00
#
_symmetry.space_group_name_H-M   'P 1'
#
loop_
_entity.id
_entity.type
_entity.pdbx_description
1 polymer ?
#
loop_
_entity_poly.entity_id
_entity_poly.type
_entity_poly.pdbx_seq_one_letter_code
_entity_poly.pdbx_strand_id
1 'polypeptide(L)'
;INVASTSSELYNAVLVDTPLADFFGECISEQDLDEMNIEIIRNTLYKAYLESFYGYCKNLGGTTAEVMCEILAFEADRRAFIITLNSFGTELTNEDRKKLYPQCGKLNPDGLAALARADDAENVKQVAEFYTEYRALFEGAGNNPGEKTLEDKFFEHEVRLNVNAFLH
;
A
#
# COMPACT_ATOMS: atom_id res chain seq x y z
N ILE A 1 15.13 19.17 24.87
CA ILE A 1 14.42 18.19 24.01
C ILE A 1 13.52 17.43 24.96
N ASN A 2 12.25 17.83 25.07
CA ASN A 2 11.28 17.05 25.85
C ASN A 2 11.01 15.78 25.06
N VAL A 3 11.46 14.65 25.59
CA VAL A 3 11.05 13.35 25.08
C VAL A 3 9.59 13.20 25.50
N ALA A 4 8.67 13.22 24.54
CA ALA A 4 7.26 12.96 24.80
C ALA A 4 7.14 11.61 25.52
N SER A 5 6.45 11.59 26.65
CA SER A 5 6.34 10.40 27.50
C SER A 5 5.01 9.68 27.31
N THR A 6 4.09 10.30 26.57
CA THR A 6 2.77 9.75 26.20
C THR A 6 2.51 9.99 24.72
N SER A 7 1.69 9.14 24.11
CA SER A 7 1.35 9.26 22.69
C SER A 7 0.59 10.55 22.37
N SER A 8 -0.26 11.05 23.28
CA SER A 8 -0.91 12.36 23.16
C SER A 8 0.10 13.52 23.16
N GLU A 9 1.17 13.45 23.96
CA GLU A 9 2.23 14.45 23.94
C GLU A 9 3.03 14.40 22.64
N LEU A 10 3.32 13.20 22.11
CA LEU A 10 4.01 13.05 20.83
C LEU A 10 3.17 13.62 19.69
N TYR A 11 1.87 13.33 19.69
CA TYR A 11 0.93 13.86 18.70
C TYR A 11 0.91 15.39 18.74
N ASN A 12 0.59 15.97 19.90
CA ASN A 12 0.39 17.40 20.05
C ASN A 12 1.69 18.24 19.99
N ALA A 13 2.83 17.70 20.40
CA ALA A 13 4.08 18.45 20.46
C ALA A 13 4.94 18.32 19.19
N VAL A 14 4.72 17.29 18.37
CA VAL A 14 5.58 17.01 17.21
C VAL A 14 4.76 16.80 15.94
N LEU A 15 3.71 15.97 15.97
CA LEU A 15 3.04 15.55 14.73
C LEU A 15 2.09 16.62 14.17
N VAL A 16 1.40 17.39 15.02
CA VAL A 16 0.47 18.45 14.61
C VAL A 16 1.15 19.53 13.76
N ASP A 17 2.43 19.83 14.01
CA ASP A 17 3.18 20.85 13.27
C ASP A 17 3.80 20.33 11.97
N THR A 18 3.63 19.05 11.65
CA THR A 18 4.17 18.43 10.43
C THR A 18 3.11 18.34 9.35
N PRO A 19 3.49 18.30 8.06
CA PRO A 19 2.56 18.03 6.96
C PRO A 19 1.94 16.62 7.02
N LEU A 20 2.31 15.79 8.01
CA LEU A 20 1.68 14.49 8.25
C LEU A 20 0.42 14.60 9.12
N ALA A 21 0.18 15.74 9.78
CA ALA A 21 -0.94 15.92 10.71
C ALA A 21 -2.29 15.55 10.08
N ASP A 22 -2.49 15.96 8.82
CA ASP A 22 -3.71 15.67 8.04
C ASP A 22 -3.99 14.17 7.90
N PHE A 23 -2.94 13.34 7.83
CA PHE A 23 -3.09 11.88 7.69
C PHE A 23 -3.32 11.18 9.03
N PHE A 24 -2.89 11.75 10.15
CA PHE A 24 -3.18 11.15 11.45
C PHE A 24 -4.59 11.48 11.93
N GLY A 25 -5.06 12.73 11.76
CA GLY A 25 -6.34 13.19 12.29
C GLY A 25 -7.55 12.39 11.77
N GLU A 26 -7.49 11.90 10.53
CA GLU A 26 -8.56 11.09 9.94
C GLU A 26 -8.44 9.59 10.22
N CYS A 27 -7.26 9.11 10.63
CA CYS A 27 -6.93 7.69 10.56
C CYS A 27 -6.55 7.04 11.89
N ILE A 28 -6.04 7.81 12.87
CA ILE A 28 -5.46 7.27 14.11
C ILE A 28 -5.87 8.18 15.26
N SER A 29 -6.55 7.63 16.27
CA SER A 29 -6.84 8.36 17.51
C SER A 29 -5.63 8.37 18.45
N GLU A 30 -5.63 9.25 19.46
CA GLU A 30 -4.53 9.27 20.44
C GLU A 30 -4.39 7.95 21.21
N GLN A 31 -5.48 7.21 21.43
CA GLN A 31 -5.49 5.91 22.10
C GLN A 31 -4.89 4.81 21.21
N ASP A 32 -5.10 4.92 19.90
CA ASP A 32 -4.58 3.97 18.92
C ASP A 32 -3.04 3.98 18.86
N LEU A 33 -2.39 5.09 19.20
CA LEU A 33 -0.93 5.19 19.19
C LEU A 33 -0.25 4.32 20.26
N ASP A 34 -0.94 4.06 21.38
CA ASP A 34 -0.43 3.20 22.45
C ASP A 34 -0.81 1.72 22.24
N GLU A 35 -1.97 1.46 21.62
CA GLU A 35 -2.55 0.11 21.52
C GLU A 35 -2.32 -0.57 20.15
N MET A 36 -2.20 0.20 19.06
CA MET A 36 -2.03 -0.37 17.73
C MET A 36 -0.58 -0.77 17.46
N ASN A 37 -0.42 -1.86 16.74
CA ASN A 37 0.88 -2.27 16.22
C ASN A 37 1.43 -1.17 15.27
N ILE A 38 2.70 -0.79 15.48
CA ILE A 38 3.41 0.24 14.69
C ILE A 38 3.36 0.00 13.18
N GLU A 39 3.28 -1.27 12.75
CA GLU A 39 3.15 -1.63 11.34
C GLU A 39 1.77 -1.30 10.78
N ILE A 40 0.72 -1.44 11.59
CA ILE A 40 -0.65 -1.06 11.22
C ILE A 40 -0.73 0.46 11.11
N ILE A 41 -0.19 1.19 12.10
CA ILE A 41 -0.08 2.67 12.05
C ILE A 41 0.62 3.12 10.76
N ARG A 42 1.78 2.52 10.44
CA ARG A 42 2.52 2.81 9.21
C ARG A 42 1.67 2.54 7.96
N ASN A 43 1.01 1.39 7.87
CA ASN A 43 0.20 1.02 6.70
C ASN A 43 -1.01 1.95 6.52
N THR A 44 -1.68 2.30 7.63
CA THR A 44 -2.80 3.23 7.66
C THR A 44 -2.39 4.62 7.16
N LEU A 45 -1.29 5.17 7.68
CA LEU A 45 -0.78 6.48 7.23
C LEU A 45 -0.39 6.47 5.75
N TYR A 46 0.29 5.40 5.32
CA TYR A 46 0.68 5.27 3.92
C TYR A 46 -0.51 5.15 2.97
N LYS A 47 -1.58 4.48 3.38
CA LYS A 47 -2.82 4.43 2.61
C LYS A 47 -3.37 5.83 2.39
N ALA A 48 -3.53 6.61 3.46
CA ALA A 48 -4.08 7.96 3.38
C ALA A 48 -3.18 8.89 2.53
N TYR A 49 -1.86 8.78 2.71
CA TYR A 49 -0.88 9.48 1.88
C TYR A 49 -1.03 9.14 0.39
N LEU A 50 -1.09 7.85 0.05
CA LEU A 50 -1.11 7.40 -1.33
C LEU A 50 -2.41 7.81 -2.04
N GLU A 51 -3.55 7.75 -1.34
CA GLU A 51 -4.84 8.19 -1.85
C GLU A 51 -4.88 9.72 -2.07
N SER A 52 -4.34 10.49 -1.12
CA SER A 52 -4.23 11.95 -1.24
C SER A 52 -3.30 12.36 -2.38
N PHE A 53 -2.12 11.74 -2.49
CA PHE A 53 -1.17 12.05 -3.55
C PHE A 53 -1.69 11.66 -4.93
N TYR A 54 -2.38 10.53 -5.04
CA TYR A 54 -3.09 10.16 -6.27
C TYR A 54 -4.14 11.21 -6.66
N GLY A 55 -4.95 11.66 -5.69
CA GLY A 55 -5.93 12.73 -5.90
C GLY A 55 -5.28 14.03 -6.37
N TYR A 56 -4.15 14.42 -5.77
CA TYR A 56 -3.37 15.57 -6.19
C TYR A 56 -2.87 15.45 -7.64
N CYS A 57 -2.22 14.34 -8.01
CA CYS A 57 -1.74 14.12 -9.38
C CYS A 57 -2.87 14.11 -10.40
N LYS A 58 -4.01 13.50 -10.06
CA LYS A 58 -5.20 13.51 -10.91
C LYS A 58 -5.74 14.92 -11.14
N ASN A 59 -5.73 15.77 -10.11
CA ASN A 59 -6.17 17.16 -10.20
C ASN A 59 -5.25 18.04 -11.05
N LEU A 60 -3.95 17.71 -11.16
CA LEU A 60 -3.01 18.42 -12.05
C LEU A 60 -3.37 18.21 -13.53
N GLY A 61 -3.94 17.05 -13.87
CA GLY A 61 -4.36 16.71 -15.23
C GLY A 61 -3.20 16.53 -16.22
N GLY A 62 -3.55 16.40 -17.50
CA GLY A 62 -2.61 16.25 -18.61
C GLY A 62 -1.69 15.04 -18.46
N THR A 63 -0.49 15.14 -19.04
CA THR A 63 0.53 14.08 -19.02
C THR A 63 0.96 13.72 -17.60
N THR A 64 0.97 14.67 -16.66
CA THR A 64 1.30 14.41 -15.26
C THR A 64 0.30 13.43 -14.64
N ALA A 65 -1.00 13.64 -14.82
CA ALA A 65 -2.01 12.73 -14.32
C ALA A 65 -1.91 11.35 -14.97
N GLU A 66 -1.74 11.29 -16.29
CA GLU A 66 -1.63 10.02 -17.02
C GLU A 66 -0.48 9.15 -16.51
N VAL A 67 0.72 9.73 -16.39
CA VAL A 67 1.92 9.01 -15.95
C VAL A 67 1.89 8.71 -14.45
N MET A 68 1.61 9.70 -13.61
CA MET A 68 1.70 9.52 -12.16
C MET A 68 0.58 8.63 -11.63
N CYS A 69 -0.65 8.74 -12.14
CA CYS A 69 -1.73 7.88 -11.68
C CYS A 69 -1.48 6.42 -12.03
N GLU A 70 -0.80 6.11 -13.15
CA GLU A 70 -0.41 4.72 -13.47
C GLU A 70 0.61 4.16 -12.47
N ILE A 71 1.67 4.93 -12.18
CA ILE A 71 2.70 4.54 -11.21
C ILE A 71 2.10 4.36 -9.81
N LEU A 72 1.28 5.31 -9.36
CA LEU A 72 0.66 5.28 -8.04
C LEU A 72 -0.40 4.17 -7.91
N ALA A 73 -1.13 3.86 -8.99
CA ALA A 73 -2.06 2.73 -9.01
C ALA A 73 -1.31 1.39 -8.83
N PHE A 74 -0.16 1.23 -9.49
CA PHE A 74 0.69 0.05 -9.30
C PHE A 74 1.22 -0.03 -7.86
N GLU A 75 1.66 1.09 -7.27
CA GLU A 75 2.12 1.12 -5.87
C GLU A 75 1.01 0.74 -4.89
N ALA A 76 -0.23 1.17 -5.15
CA ALA A 76 -1.40 0.79 -4.35
C ALA A 76 -1.65 -0.73 -4.42
N ASP A 77 -1.63 -1.30 -5.63
CA ASP A 77 -1.88 -2.72 -5.83
C ASP A 77 -0.74 -3.59 -5.27
N ARG A 78 0.52 -3.16 -5.45
CA ARG A 78 1.69 -3.80 -4.84
C ARG A 78 1.54 -3.87 -3.32
N ARG A 79 1.15 -2.76 -2.69
CA ARG A 79 0.91 -2.72 -1.23
C ARG A 79 -0.19 -3.67 -0.80
N ALA A 80 -1.30 -3.72 -1.55
CA ALA A 80 -2.39 -4.65 -1.24
C ALA A 80 -1.88 -6.09 -1.23
N PHE A 81 -1.15 -6.52 -2.28
CA PHE A 81 -0.57 -7.87 -2.34
C PHE A 81 0.40 -8.16 -1.19
N ILE A 82 1.35 -7.26 -0.92
CA ILE A 82 2.37 -7.46 0.12
C ILE A 82 1.74 -7.50 1.52
N ILE A 83 0.77 -6.62 1.80
CA ILE A 83 0.01 -6.65 3.06
C ILE A 83 -0.71 -8.00 3.21
N THR A 84 -1.36 -8.51 2.15
CA THR A 84 -2.04 -9.81 2.21
C THR A 84 -1.06 -10.94 2.49
N LEU A 85 0.04 -11.03 1.73
CA LEU A 85 1.03 -12.09 1.88
C LEU A 85 1.69 -12.08 3.27
N ASN A 86 2.02 -10.91 3.79
CA ASN A 86 2.69 -10.77 5.10
C ASN A 86 1.73 -10.86 6.28
N SER A 87 0.41 -10.76 6.06
CA SER A 87 -0.59 -10.93 7.11
C SER A 87 -0.80 -12.39 7.54
N PHE A 88 -0.40 -13.35 6.70
CA PHE A 88 -0.60 -14.77 7.01
C PHE A 88 0.22 -15.21 8.22
N GLY A 89 -0.42 -15.88 9.17
CA GLY A 89 0.20 -16.31 10.43
C GLY A 89 0.32 -15.20 11.49
N THR A 90 -0.30 -14.04 11.26
CA THR A 90 -0.41 -12.95 12.25
C THR A 90 -1.81 -12.90 12.87
N GLU A 91 -2.01 -12.06 13.89
CA GLU A 91 -3.33 -11.83 14.52
C GLU A 91 -4.23 -10.87 13.72
N LEU A 92 -3.78 -10.41 12.54
CA LEU A 92 -4.53 -9.46 11.72
C LEU A 92 -5.74 -10.13 11.07
N THR A 93 -6.94 -9.64 11.38
CA THR A 93 -8.18 -10.17 10.80
C THR A 93 -8.37 -9.76 9.34
N ASN A 94 -9.17 -10.52 8.60
CA ASN A 94 -9.52 -10.21 7.21
C ASN A 94 -10.18 -8.82 7.04
N GLU A 95 -11.00 -8.40 8.01
CA GLU A 95 -11.65 -7.08 8.01
C GLU A 95 -10.66 -5.96 8.31
N ASP A 96 -9.75 -6.14 9.26
CA ASP A 96 -8.74 -5.12 9.57
C ASP A 96 -7.74 -4.98 8.43
N ARG A 97 -7.34 -6.10 7.82
CA ARG A 97 -6.51 -6.12 6.63
C ARG A 97 -7.13 -5.31 5.49
N LYS A 98 -8.44 -5.45 5.25
CA LYS A 98 -9.16 -4.70 4.22
C LYS A 98 -9.09 -3.18 4.43
N LYS A 99 -9.06 -2.72 5.68
CA LYS A 99 -8.94 -1.28 6.00
C LYS A 99 -7.57 -0.71 5.61
N LEU A 100 -6.54 -1.54 5.51
CA LEU A 100 -5.16 -1.12 5.17
C LEU A 100 -4.91 -0.98 3.66
N TYR A 101 -5.82 -1.46 2.81
CA TYR A 101 -5.63 -1.38 1.37
C TYR A 101 -5.91 0.03 0.83
N PRO A 102 -4.98 0.62 0.06
CA PRO A 102 -5.24 1.83 -0.72
C PRO A 102 -6.24 1.55 -1.85
N GLN A 103 -7.12 2.51 -2.13
CA GLN A 103 -8.24 2.35 -3.07
C GLN A 103 -8.01 3.00 -4.44
N CYS A 104 -6.80 3.47 -4.73
CA CYS A 104 -6.45 4.16 -5.98
C CYS A 104 -5.81 3.26 -7.07
N GLY A 105 -5.76 1.94 -6.84
CA GLY A 105 -5.21 0.96 -7.78
C GLY A 105 -6.24 0.25 -8.68
N LYS A 106 -5.76 -0.63 -9.57
CA LYS A 106 -6.58 -1.44 -10.49
C LYS A 106 -7.29 -2.58 -9.78
N LEU A 107 -6.85 -2.99 -8.58
CA LEU A 107 -7.52 -4.00 -7.78
C LEU A 107 -8.82 -3.50 -7.15
N ASN A 108 -9.02 -2.19 -7.03
CA ASN A 108 -10.25 -1.63 -6.46
C ASN A 108 -11.40 -1.69 -7.50
N PRO A 109 -12.60 -2.20 -7.16
CA PRO A 109 -13.02 -2.75 -5.86
C PRO A 109 -12.89 -4.27 -5.71
N ASP A 110 -13.02 -5.03 -6.80
CA ASP A 110 -13.24 -6.47 -6.73
C ASP A 110 -11.99 -7.27 -6.30
N GLY A 111 -10.82 -6.88 -6.80
CA GLY A 111 -9.54 -7.48 -6.44
C GLY A 111 -9.21 -7.28 -4.97
N LEU A 112 -9.44 -6.08 -4.42
CA LEU A 112 -9.25 -5.80 -2.99
C LEU A 112 -10.21 -6.62 -2.12
N ALA A 113 -11.48 -6.76 -2.54
CA ALA A 113 -12.45 -7.59 -1.85
C ALA A 113 -12.08 -9.08 -1.89
N ALA A 114 -11.48 -9.55 -2.98
CA ALA A 114 -10.98 -10.90 -3.11
C ALA A 114 -9.72 -11.13 -2.24
N LEU A 115 -8.76 -10.21 -2.26
CA LEU A 115 -7.57 -10.26 -1.39
C LEU A 115 -7.95 -10.24 0.10
N ALA A 116 -8.97 -9.48 0.49
CA ALA A 116 -9.45 -9.46 1.87
C ALA A 116 -9.95 -10.84 2.34
N ARG A 117 -10.39 -11.71 1.44
CA ARG A 117 -10.85 -13.08 1.72
C ARG A 117 -9.81 -14.16 1.49
N ALA A 118 -8.61 -13.80 1.03
CA ALA A 118 -7.56 -14.79 0.78
C ALA A 118 -6.99 -15.31 2.10
N ASP A 119 -6.89 -16.63 2.24
CA ASP A 119 -6.38 -17.28 3.45
C ASP A 119 -4.98 -17.90 3.25
N ASP A 120 -4.50 -17.96 2.00
CA ASP A 120 -3.17 -18.45 1.64
C ASP A 120 -2.59 -17.75 0.40
N ALA A 121 -1.31 -18.01 0.12
CA ALA A 121 -0.61 -17.43 -1.03
C ALA A 121 -1.18 -17.89 -2.39
N GLU A 122 -1.82 -19.05 -2.45
CA GLU A 122 -2.43 -19.57 -3.68
C GLU A 122 -3.70 -18.77 -4.04
N ASN A 123 -4.51 -18.40 -3.05
CA ASN A 123 -5.65 -17.51 -3.22
C ASN A 123 -5.18 -16.13 -3.73
N VAL A 124 -4.09 -15.60 -3.17
CA VAL A 124 -3.51 -14.32 -3.63
C VAL A 124 -3.09 -14.41 -5.10
N LYS A 125 -2.43 -15.50 -5.49
CA LYS A 125 -2.04 -15.75 -6.87
C LYS A 125 -3.26 -15.83 -7.81
N GLN A 126 -4.32 -16.53 -7.41
CA GLN A 126 -5.57 -16.60 -8.19
C GLN A 126 -6.19 -15.22 -8.39
N VAL A 127 -6.13 -14.32 -7.39
CA VAL A 127 -6.58 -12.94 -7.56
C VAL A 127 -5.72 -12.22 -8.61
N ALA A 128 -4.40 -12.39 -8.56
CA ALA A 128 -3.49 -11.79 -9.53
C ALA A 128 -3.72 -12.31 -10.97
N GLU A 129 -4.16 -13.55 -11.15
CA GLU A 129 -4.42 -14.16 -12.47
C GLU A 129 -5.54 -13.47 -13.26
N PHE A 130 -6.49 -12.81 -12.59
CA PHE A 130 -7.54 -12.01 -13.25
C PHE A 130 -7.00 -10.75 -13.93
N TYR A 131 -5.78 -10.31 -13.58
CA TYR A 131 -5.15 -9.11 -14.10
C TYR A 131 -3.91 -9.50 -14.89
N THR A 132 -3.94 -9.35 -16.21
CA THR A 132 -2.86 -9.79 -17.12
C THR A 132 -1.48 -9.29 -16.69
N GLU A 133 -1.41 -8.06 -16.19
CA GLU A 133 -0.19 -7.44 -15.70
C GLU A 133 0.37 -8.16 -14.46
N TYR A 134 -0.47 -8.41 -13.45
CA TYR A 134 -0.05 -9.08 -12.21
C TYR A 134 0.19 -10.57 -12.43
N ARG A 135 -0.59 -11.22 -13.28
CA ARG A 135 -0.39 -12.61 -13.67
C ARG A 135 1.05 -12.88 -14.11
N ALA A 136 1.59 -12.06 -15.01
CA ALA A 136 2.96 -12.23 -15.52
C ALA A 136 4.03 -12.05 -14.42
N LEU A 137 3.77 -11.18 -13.44
CA LEU A 137 4.68 -10.96 -12.30
C LEU A 137 4.68 -12.17 -11.36
N PHE A 138 3.51 -12.75 -11.08
CA PHE A 138 3.37 -13.92 -10.23
C PHE A 138 3.84 -15.23 -10.90
N GLU A 139 3.60 -15.43 -12.20
CA GLU A 139 4.08 -16.61 -12.94
C GLU A 139 5.62 -16.64 -13.03
N GLY A 140 6.27 -15.48 -13.12
CA GLY A 140 7.71 -15.38 -13.21
C GLY A 140 8.44 -15.35 -11.86
N ALA A 141 7.70 -15.38 -10.75
CA ALA A 141 8.24 -15.35 -9.40
C ALA A 141 8.44 -16.77 -8.87
N GLY A 142 9.55 -16.99 -8.16
CA GLY A 142 9.88 -18.28 -7.58
C GLY A 142 10.79 -18.15 -6.37
N ASN A 143 10.81 -19.20 -5.55
CA ASN A 143 11.56 -19.23 -4.28
C ASN A 143 12.80 -20.13 -4.36
N ASN A 144 13.11 -20.71 -5.53
CA ASN A 144 14.30 -21.55 -5.67
C ASN A 144 15.57 -20.70 -5.83
N PRO A 145 16.74 -21.21 -5.43
CA PRO A 145 18.01 -20.51 -5.64
C PRO A 145 18.23 -20.15 -7.12
N GLY A 146 18.36 -18.85 -7.40
CA GLY A 146 18.55 -18.32 -8.76
C GLY A 146 17.27 -17.88 -9.47
N GLU A 147 16.10 -18.11 -8.87
CA GLU A 147 14.84 -17.51 -9.32
C GLU A 147 14.67 -16.11 -8.72
N LYS A 148 13.90 -15.26 -9.40
CA LYS A 148 13.54 -13.94 -8.89
C LYS A 148 12.37 -14.08 -7.95
N THR A 149 12.43 -13.41 -6.82
CA THR A 149 11.30 -13.33 -5.89
C THR A 149 10.17 -12.48 -6.48
N LEU A 150 8.99 -12.56 -5.87
CA LEU A 150 7.88 -11.68 -6.25
C LEU A 150 8.21 -10.20 -6.03
N GLU A 151 8.94 -9.88 -4.95
CA GLU A 151 9.40 -8.51 -4.68
C GLU A 151 10.36 -8.01 -5.76
N ASP A 152 11.31 -8.85 -6.21
CA ASP A 152 12.20 -8.51 -7.34
C ASP A 152 11.40 -8.20 -8.61
N LYS A 153 10.36 -8.99 -8.88
CA LYS A 153 9.48 -8.76 -10.04
C LYS A 153 8.68 -7.48 -9.93
N PHE A 154 8.14 -7.17 -8.75
CA PHE A 154 7.47 -5.89 -8.52
C PHE A 154 8.43 -4.72 -8.67
N PHE A 155 9.66 -4.84 -8.18
CA PHE A 155 10.68 -3.80 -8.32
C PHE A 155 11.08 -3.58 -9.78
N GLU A 156 11.29 -4.64 -10.56
CA GLU A 156 11.58 -4.51 -12.00
C GLU A 156 10.44 -3.85 -12.76
N HIS A 157 9.20 -4.17 -12.40
CA HIS A 157 8.03 -3.57 -12.99
C HIS A 157 7.91 -2.08 -12.63
N GLU A 158 8.12 -1.72 -11.36
CA GLU A 158 8.16 -0.34 -10.88
C GLU A 158 9.20 0.49 -11.64
N VAL A 159 10.43 -0.03 -11.77
CA VAL A 159 11.50 0.63 -12.54
C VAL A 159 11.10 0.82 -14.00
N ARG A 160 10.45 -0.17 -14.62
CA ARG A 160 9.97 -0.05 -16.00
C ARG A 160 8.92 1.05 -16.16
N LEU A 161 7.96 1.16 -15.24
CA LEU A 161 6.97 2.26 -15.25
C LEU A 161 7.66 3.62 -15.09
N ASN A 162 8.62 3.73 -14.17
CA ASN A 162 9.40 4.96 -13.96
C ASN A 162 10.26 5.33 -15.18
N VAL A 163 10.81 4.35 -15.91
CA VAL A 163 11.55 4.61 -17.15
C VAL A 163 10.62 5.11 -18.25
N ASN A 164 9.44 4.50 -18.39
CA ASN A 164 8.45 4.92 -19.39
C ASN A 164 7.97 6.36 -19.17
N ALA A 165 7.98 6.86 -17.93
CA ALA A 165 7.70 8.26 -17.62
C ALA A 165 8.61 9.25 -18.37
N PHE A 166 9.84 8.87 -18.72
CA PHE A 166 10.77 9.70 -19.51
C PHE A 166 10.55 9.60 -21.02
N LEU A 167 9.68 8.69 -21.48
CA LEU A 167 9.39 8.46 -22.89
C LEU A 167 8.08 9.12 -23.34
N HIS A 168 7.38 9.81 -22.43
CA HIS A 168 6.15 10.56 -22.66
C HIS A 168 6.39 11.98 -23.19
#